data_AF-A0AAU6CD23-F1
#
_entry.id   AF-A0AAU6CD23-F1
#
_cell.length_a   1.000
_cell.length_b   1.000
_cell.length_c   1.000
_cell.angle_alpha   90.00
_cell.angle_beta   90.00
_cell.angle_gamma   90.00
#
_symmetry.space_group_name_H-M   'P 1'
#
loop_
_entity.id
_entity.type
_entity.pdbx_description
1 polymer ?
#
loop_
_entity_poly.entity_id
_entity_poly.type
_entity_poly.pdbx_seq_one_letter_code
_entity_poly.pdbx_strand_id
1 'polypeptide(L)'
;MSSSSGAITGTTGGTAGRGTAGGAGRTGHRLSGAAIAIGCVLFLGATVWAALIYRPYTVPTDSMVPTVQPGDRLLAQKVSGSEVHRGDVVVFKDKLWGDEPLVKRVVGIGGDVVACCDAQGRLTVNGKPIDETYLKGGGPASIDPFSTRVPAGQLFLLGDNRAVSEDSRLHLSDAQGGSVPASDVRARVDGVAWPASRIGLLSRTSAFGVVPGGGSPGRGPLGLLLIAIAAGVVLILGGAAYDPVAKLLRRR
;
A
#
# COMPACT_ATOMS: atom_id res chain seq x y z
N MET A 1 49.23 -77.47 -14.32
CA MET A 1 50.58 -77.83 -13.82
C MET A 1 51.60 -76.92 -14.49
N SER A 2 52.41 -76.24 -13.67
CA SER A 2 53.65 -75.45 -13.93
C SER A 2 53.65 -74.41 -15.07
N SER A 3 53.75 -73.10 -14.82
CA SER A 3 54.85 -72.27 -14.23
C SER A 3 56.06 -72.02 -15.14
N SER A 4 56.21 -70.77 -15.61
CA SER A 4 57.46 -69.95 -15.58
C SER A 4 57.14 -68.55 -16.16
N SER A 5 57.05 -67.48 -15.37
CA SER A 5 58.14 -66.58 -14.92
C SER A 5 59.16 -66.17 -15.99
N GLY A 6 59.21 -64.86 -16.28
CA GLY A 6 60.26 -64.16 -17.05
C GLY A 6 59.97 -62.66 -17.12
N ALA A 7 60.90 -61.83 -16.66
CA ALA A 7 60.72 -60.47 -16.15
C ALA A 7 61.23 -59.34 -17.09
N ILE A 8 60.53 -58.19 -17.02
CA ILE A 8 60.97 -56.77 -16.90
C ILE A 8 61.82 -56.09 -18.01
N THR A 9 61.31 -54.94 -18.51
CA THR A 9 61.88 -53.55 -18.66
C THR A 9 61.36 -52.90 -19.95
N GLY A 10 60.95 -51.62 -20.04
CA GLY A 10 60.83 -50.50 -19.11
C GLY A 10 60.29 -49.25 -19.83
N THR A 11 59.87 -48.24 -19.04
CA THR A 11 59.79 -46.77 -19.33
C THR A 11 58.81 -46.32 -20.43
N THR A 12 57.92 -45.33 -20.29
CA THR A 12 57.93 -43.94 -19.76
C THR A 12 56.46 -43.51 -19.56
N GLY A 13 56.04 -42.85 -18.46
CA GLY A 13 56.14 -41.40 -18.28
C GLY A 13 55.04 -40.65 -19.06
N GLY A 14 53.98 -40.15 -18.40
CA GLY A 14 52.93 -39.39 -19.08
C GLY A 14 51.71 -38.95 -18.26
N THR A 15 51.94 -38.14 -17.23
CA THR A 15 51.11 -36.99 -16.79
C THR A 15 49.58 -37.13 -16.65
N ALA A 16 49.17 -37.07 -15.38
CA ALA A 16 47.96 -36.45 -14.85
C ALA A 16 47.28 -35.40 -15.76
N GLY A 17 46.19 -35.80 -16.42
CA GLY A 17 45.17 -34.89 -16.93
C GLY A 17 44.19 -34.52 -15.82
N ARG A 18 44.63 -33.68 -14.87
CA ARG A 18 43.75 -33.03 -13.89
C ARG A 18 42.91 -32.00 -14.65
N GLY A 19 41.81 -32.45 -15.25
CA GLY A 19 40.84 -31.60 -15.93
C GLY A 19 40.19 -30.63 -14.94
N THR A 20 40.72 -29.41 -14.88
CA THR A 20 40.12 -28.26 -14.20
C THR A 20 38.84 -27.83 -14.94
N ALA A 21 37.76 -28.59 -14.78
CA ALA A 21 36.43 -28.25 -15.31
C ALA A 21 35.36 -28.10 -14.22
N GLY A 22 35.77 -27.95 -12.95
CA GLY A 22 34.86 -27.88 -11.79
C GLY A 22 34.46 -26.47 -11.33
N GLY A 23 35.02 -25.41 -11.93
CA GLY A 23 34.86 -24.04 -11.42
C GLY A 23 33.48 -23.42 -11.71
N ALA A 24 33.02 -23.51 -12.96
CA ALA A 24 31.84 -22.80 -13.44
C ALA A 24 30.49 -23.38 -12.94
N GLY A 25 30.44 -24.68 -12.64
CA GLY A 25 29.23 -25.30 -12.07
C GLY A 25 28.98 -24.89 -10.61
N ARG A 26 30.04 -24.84 -9.80
CA ARG A 26 29.94 -24.56 -8.36
C ARG A 26 29.56 -23.11 -8.06
N THR A 27 30.04 -22.16 -8.84
CA THR A 27 29.64 -20.73 -8.72
C THR A 27 28.20 -20.52 -9.19
N GLY A 28 27.76 -21.18 -10.26
CA GLY A 28 26.38 -21.12 -10.75
C GLY A 28 25.34 -21.56 -9.72
N HIS A 29 25.56 -22.72 -9.08
CA HIS A 29 24.67 -23.21 -8.04
C HIS A 29 24.66 -22.33 -6.78
N ARG A 30 25.79 -21.71 -6.42
CA ARG A 30 25.86 -20.77 -5.28
C ARG A 30 25.10 -19.47 -5.58
N LEU A 31 25.15 -18.97 -6.81
CA LEU A 31 24.41 -17.78 -7.24
C LEU A 31 22.90 -18.05 -7.32
N SER A 32 22.49 -19.21 -7.85
CA SER A 32 21.09 -19.66 -7.83
C SER A 32 20.57 -19.80 -6.40
N GLY A 33 21.31 -20.44 -5.51
CA GLY A 33 20.94 -20.57 -4.09
C GLY A 33 20.83 -19.22 -3.37
N ALA A 34 21.75 -18.29 -3.63
CA ALA A 34 21.68 -16.93 -3.09
C ALA A 34 20.46 -16.16 -3.62
N ALA A 35 20.14 -16.27 -4.91
CA ALA A 35 18.96 -15.65 -5.50
C ALA A 35 17.67 -16.17 -4.84
N ILE A 36 17.53 -17.48 -4.64
CA ILE A 36 16.38 -18.06 -3.95
C ILE A 36 16.29 -17.56 -2.51
N ALA A 37 17.41 -17.53 -1.77
CA ALA A 37 17.42 -17.06 -0.39
C ALA A 37 16.99 -15.59 -0.27
N ILE A 38 17.54 -14.70 -1.10
CA ILE A 38 17.13 -13.29 -1.15
C ILE A 38 15.67 -13.18 -1.56
N GLY A 39 15.24 -13.96 -2.55
CA GLY A 39 13.85 -13.98 -3.00
C GLY A 39 12.87 -14.37 -1.91
N CYS A 40 13.20 -15.40 -1.12
CA CYS A 40 12.43 -15.81 0.05
C CYS A 40 12.36 -14.73 1.13
N VAL A 41 13.49 -14.06 1.43
CA VAL A 41 13.52 -12.95 2.41
C VAL A 41 12.62 -11.80 1.97
N LEU A 42 12.69 -11.41 0.69
CA LEU A 42 11.83 -10.34 0.16
C LEU A 42 10.36 -10.74 0.16
N PHE A 43 10.04 -11.93 -0.35
CA PHE A 43 8.65 -12.40 -0.45
C PHE A 43 8.02 -12.60 0.94
N LEU A 44 8.63 -13.44 1.78
CA LEU A 44 8.08 -13.76 3.10
C LEU A 44 8.16 -12.56 4.03
N GLY A 45 9.27 -11.83 4.02
CA GLY A 45 9.45 -10.63 4.84
C GLY A 45 8.42 -9.56 4.53
N ALA A 46 8.24 -9.21 3.25
CA ALA A 46 7.24 -8.21 2.85
C ALA A 46 5.80 -8.69 3.10
N THR A 47 5.50 -9.97 2.88
CA THR A 47 4.16 -10.53 3.12
C THR A 47 3.82 -10.53 4.61
N VAL A 48 4.73 -10.99 5.46
CA VAL A 48 4.55 -10.97 6.93
C VAL A 48 4.43 -9.53 7.41
N TRP A 49 5.30 -8.63 6.95
CA TRP A 49 5.23 -7.23 7.31
C TRP A 49 3.91 -6.58 6.91
N ALA A 50 3.44 -6.84 5.68
CA ALA A 50 2.14 -6.38 5.20
C ALA A 50 0.99 -6.90 6.10
N ALA A 51 1.00 -8.19 6.45
CA ALA A 51 -0.01 -8.79 7.32
C ALA A 51 -0.03 -8.16 8.74
N LEU A 52 1.12 -7.74 9.25
CA LEU A 52 1.23 -7.07 10.56
C LEU A 52 0.70 -5.64 10.53
N ILE A 53 0.96 -4.88 9.46
CA ILE A 53 0.60 -3.45 9.42
C ILE A 53 -0.73 -3.16 8.73
N TYR A 54 -1.25 -4.02 7.87
CA TYR A 54 -2.54 -3.81 7.20
C TYR A 54 -3.69 -4.52 7.94
N ARG A 55 -4.91 -4.04 7.74
CA ARG A 55 -6.15 -4.74 8.07
C ARG A 55 -7.15 -4.64 6.91
N PRO A 56 -7.90 -5.71 6.62
CA PRO A 56 -9.00 -5.66 5.68
C PRO A 56 -10.23 -4.99 6.32
N TYR A 57 -10.92 -4.15 5.56
CA TYR A 57 -12.22 -3.58 5.94
C TYR A 57 -13.20 -3.71 4.78
N THR A 58 -14.45 -4.10 5.04
CA THR A 58 -15.50 -4.16 4.01
C THR A 58 -16.30 -2.86 4.02
N VAL A 59 -16.52 -2.27 2.86
CA VAL A 59 -17.34 -1.05 2.71
C VAL A 59 -18.81 -1.43 2.51
N PRO A 60 -19.74 -1.03 3.40
CA PRO A 60 -21.15 -1.35 3.24
C PRO A 60 -21.95 -0.23 2.54
N THR A 61 -21.43 1.00 2.52
CA THR A 61 -22.15 2.20 2.06
C THR A 61 -21.57 2.82 0.80
N ASP A 62 -22.35 3.66 0.13
CA ASP A 62 -21.95 4.44 -1.04
C ASP A 62 -21.42 5.86 -0.72
N SER A 63 -21.27 6.20 0.57
CA SER A 63 -20.82 7.53 1.03
C SER A 63 -19.46 7.98 0.50
N MET A 64 -18.65 7.05 -0.01
CA MET A 64 -17.32 7.31 -0.54
C MET A 64 -17.20 7.05 -2.05
N VAL A 65 -18.31 6.88 -2.77
CA VAL A 65 -18.31 6.79 -4.22
C VAL A 65 -17.84 8.14 -4.82
N PRO A 66 -16.94 8.15 -5.83
CA PRO A 66 -16.45 7.02 -6.62
C PRO A 66 -15.20 6.31 -6.07
N THR A 67 -14.55 6.90 -5.06
CA THR A 67 -13.25 6.47 -4.53
C THR A 67 -13.27 5.04 -4.00
N VAL A 68 -14.25 4.70 -3.17
CA VAL A 68 -14.53 3.31 -2.78
C VAL A 68 -16.02 3.01 -2.94
N GLN A 69 -16.34 1.78 -3.29
CA GLN A 69 -17.70 1.35 -3.59
C GLN A 69 -18.21 0.35 -2.54
N PRO A 70 -19.54 0.24 -2.35
CA PRO A 70 -20.13 -0.84 -1.58
C PRO A 70 -19.61 -2.20 -2.05
N GLY A 71 -19.20 -3.04 -1.11
CA GLY A 71 -18.61 -4.37 -1.36
C GLY A 71 -17.09 -4.38 -1.53
N ASP A 72 -16.42 -3.23 -1.62
CA ASP A 72 -14.96 -3.18 -1.66
C ASP A 72 -14.38 -3.72 -0.33
N ARG A 73 -13.35 -4.56 -0.44
CA ARG A 73 -12.46 -4.92 0.68
C ARG A 73 -11.22 -4.05 0.61
N LEU A 74 -11.11 -3.11 1.53
CA LEU A 74 -10.03 -2.14 1.61
C LEU A 74 -8.80 -2.73 2.30
N LEU A 75 -7.61 -2.41 1.80
CA LEU A 75 -6.36 -2.56 2.53
C LEU A 75 -6.06 -1.24 3.23
N ALA A 76 -6.23 -1.24 4.55
CA ALA A 76 -5.97 -0.08 5.38
C ALA A 76 -4.75 -0.31 6.28
N GLN A 77 -3.76 0.58 6.17
CA GLN A 77 -2.57 0.59 7.00
C GLN A 77 -2.94 1.09 8.40
N LYS A 78 -2.58 0.34 9.44
CA LYS A 78 -2.65 0.81 10.83
C LYS A 78 -1.73 2.03 10.97
N VAL A 79 -2.30 3.16 11.35
CA VAL A 79 -1.59 4.44 11.58
C VAL A 79 -2.17 5.14 12.79
N SER A 80 -1.37 5.99 13.42
CA SER A 80 -1.84 6.91 14.46
C SER A 80 -2.43 8.19 13.88
N GLY A 81 -3.24 8.91 14.66
CA GLY A 81 -3.84 10.18 14.23
C GLY A 81 -2.82 11.26 13.82
N SER A 82 -1.60 11.23 14.35
CA SER A 82 -0.52 12.16 13.97
C SER A 82 0.06 11.90 12.58
N GLU A 83 -0.16 10.71 12.02
CA GLU A 83 0.28 10.34 10.67
C GLU A 83 -0.80 10.62 9.61
N VAL A 84 -1.96 11.12 10.04
CA VAL A 84 -3.10 11.45 9.18
C VAL A 84 -2.99 12.88 8.70
N HIS A 85 -3.21 13.07 7.41
CA HIS A 85 -3.11 14.37 6.76
C HIS A 85 -4.34 14.64 5.90
N ARG A 86 -4.51 15.89 5.48
CA ARG A 86 -5.57 16.27 4.54
C ARG A 86 -5.47 15.45 3.25
N GLY A 87 -6.64 15.02 2.76
CA GLY A 87 -6.79 14.15 1.61
C GLY A 87 -6.69 12.66 1.92
N ASP A 88 -6.27 12.24 3.12
CA ASP A 88 -6.28 10.82 3.49
C ASP A 88 -7.71 10.27 3.58
N VAL A 89 -7.89 9.03 3.13
CA VAL A 89 -9.10 8.26 3.41
C VAL A 89 -8.80 7.41 4.63
N VAL A 90 -9.59 7.58 5.69
CA VAL A 90 -9.36 6.93 6.98
C VAL A 90 -10.53 6.04 7.36
N VAL A 91 -10.20 4.96 8.07
CA VAL A 91 -11.16 4.16 8.82
C VAL A 91 -11.10 4.62 10.27
N PHE A 92 -12.23 5.01 10.83
CA PHE A 92 -12.34 5.48 12.22
C PHE A 92 -13.57 4.88 12.90
N LYS A 93 -13.62 4.94 14.22
CA LYS A 93 -14.82 4.58 15.00
C LYS A 93 -14.99 5.59 16.13
N ASP A 94 -16.05 6.38 16.04
CA ASP A 94 -16.41 7.44 16.99
C ASP A 94 -17.80 7.16 17.58
N LYS A 95 -17.93 7.26 18.91
CA LYS A 95 -19.16 6.88 19.61
C LYS A 95 -20.36 7.79 19.31
N LEU A 96 -20.13 9.04 18.91
CA LEU A 96 -21.19 9.98 18.56
C LEU A 96 -21.76 9.66 17.17
N TRP A 97 -20.93 9.09 16.29
CA TRP A 97 -21.31 8.74 14.92
C TRP A 97 -21.81 7.30 14.77
N GLY A 98 -21.42 6.41 15.69
CA GLY A 98 -21.94 5.06 15.79
C GLY A 98 -20.91 4.02 16.24
N ASP A 99 -21.39 2.80 16.45
CA ASP A 99 -20.56 1.70 16.95
C ASP A 99 -19.79 0.94 15.87
N GLU A 100 -19.99 1.26 14.60
CA GLU A 100 -19.33 0.58 13.49
C GLU A 100 -18.19 1.41 12.89
N PRO A 101 -17.13 0.77 12.34
CA PRO A 101 -16.09 1.49 11.62
C PRO A 101 -16.64 2.21 10.38
N LEU A 102 -16.32 3.49 10.26
CA LEU A 102 -16.72 4.34 9.15
C LEU A 102 -15.50 4.69 8.28
N VAL A 103 -15.75 4.91 6.99
CA VAL A 103 -14.73 5.35 6.02
C VAL A 103 -15.10 6.72 5.51
N LYS A 104 -14.19 7.69 5.67
CA LYS A 104 -14.35 9.08 5.22
C LYS A 104 -13.00 9.67 4.80
N ARG A 105 -13.03 10.79 4.06
CA ARG A 105 -11.86 11.58 3.69
C ARG A 105 -11.61 12.70 4.69
N VAL A 106 -10.37 12.85 5.11
CA VAL A 106 -9.91 13.97 5.94
C VAL A 106 -9.83 15.22 5.08
N VAL A 107 -10.64 16.22 5.37
CA VAL A 107 -10.61 17.51 4.65
C VAL A 107 -10.02 18.63 5.50
N GLY A 108 -10.11 18.52 6.83
CA GLY A 108 -9.50 19.45 7.78
C GLY A 108 -8.84 18.71 8.94
N ILE A 109 -7.79 19.31 9.49
CA ILE A 109 -7.09 18.87 10.69
C ILE A 109 -7.10 19.99 11.73
N GLY A 110 -6.73 19.68 12.98
CA GLY A 110 -6.77 20.65 14.07
C GLY A 110 -6.13 22.00 13.75
N GLY A 111 -6.88 23.07 14.03
CA GLY A 111 -6.54 24.45 13.72
C GLY A 111 -7.19 24.99 12.45
N ASP A 112 -7.60 24.11 11.53
CA ASP A 112 -8.23 24.53 10.27
C ASP A 112 -9.58 25.22 10.48
N VAL A 113 -9.87 26.17 9.60
CA VAL A 113 -11.24 26.64 9.38
C VAL A 113 -11.73 26.01 8.09
N VAL A 114 -12.72 25.12 8.19
CA VAL A 114 -13.38 24.48 7.05
C VAL A 114 -14.72 25.16 6.84
N ALA A 115 -14.98 25.60 5.61
CA ALA A 115 -16.22 26.27 5.28
C ALA A 115 -16.73 25.88 3.89
N CYS A 116 -18.04 25.76 3.77
CA CYS A 116 -18.72 25.69 2.49
C CYS A 116 -19.67 26.90 2.34
N CYS A 117 -19.66 27.60 1.22
CA CYS A 117 -18.80 27.40 0.03
C CYS A 117 -18.36 28.74 -0.57
N ASP A 118 -17.31 28.71 -1.39
CA ASP A 118 -16.98 29.86 -2.23
C ASP A 118 -18.05 30.12 -3.30
N ALA A 119 -17.90 31.19 -4.09
CA ALA A 119 -18.86 31.56 -5.12
C ALA A 119 -19.04 30.51 -6.23
N GLN A 120 -18.12 29.54 -6.35
CA GLN A 120 -18.18 28.43 -7.29
C GLN A 120 -18.71 27.14 -6.65
N GLY A 121 -19.13 27.19 -5.37
CA GLY A 121 -19.59 26.01 -4.64
C GLY A 121 -18.46 25.13 -4.10
N ARG A 122 -17.21 25.59 -4.10
CA ARG A 122 -16.09 24.76 -3.59
C ARG A 122 -15.97 24.86 -2.08
N LEU A 123 -15.55 23.75 -1.47
CA LEU A 123 -15.10 23.74 -0.09
C LEU A 123 -13.89 24.68 0.04
N THR A 124 -13.82 25.42 1.14
CA THR A 124 -12.64 26.20 1.49
C THR A 124 -12.02 25.68 2.78
N VAL A 125 -10.69 25.64 2.81
CA VAL A 125 -9.92 25.32 4.02
C VAL A 125 -8.94 26.47 4.26
N ASN A 126 -9.07 27.14 5.41
CA ASN A 126 -8.35 28.36 5.73
C ASN A 126 -8.51 29.45 4.65
N GLY A 127 -9.72 29.56 4.09
CA GLY A 127 -10.06 30.49 3.00
C GLY A 127 -9.47 30.13 1.63
N LYS A 128 -8.73 29.02 1.52
CA LYS A 128 -8.25 28.51 0.22
C LYS A 128 -9.30 27.59 -0.39
N PRO A 129 -9.79 27.86 -1.61
CA PRO A 129 -10.72 26.96 -2.27
C PRO A 129 -10.00 25.67 -2.67
N ILE A 130 -10.67 24.54 -2.43
CA ILE A 130 -10.14 23.21 -2.70
C ILE A 130 -10.73 22.70 -4.02
N ASP A 131 -9.86 22.24 -4.91
CA ASP A 131 -10.26 21.61 -6.17
C ASP A 131 -10.42 20.10 -5.99
N GLU A 132 -11.65 19.68 -5.69
CA GLU A 132 -11.97 18.32 -5.24
C GLU A 132 -12.18 17.35 -6.41
N THR A 133 -11.15 17.18 -7.23
CA THR A 133 -11.14 16.33 -8.44
C THR A 133 -11.45 14.84 -8.21
N TYR A 134 -11.50 14.40 -6.94
CA TYR A 134 -11.88 13.04 -6.55
C TYR A 134 -13.40 12.82 -6.41
N LEU A 135 -14.20 13.89 -6.45
CA LEU A 135 -15.66 13.78 -6.37
C LEU A 135 -16.26 13.38 -7.72
N LYS A 136 -17.38 12.64 -7.69
CA LYS A 136 -18.19 12.38 -8.88
C LYS A 136 -19.39 13.33 -8.89
N GLY A 137 -19.52 14.10 -9.97
CA GLY A 137 -20.61 15.07 -10.14
C GLY A 137 -20.15 16.51 -9.95
N GLY A 138 -21.00 17.46 -10.32
CA GLY A 138 -20.83 18.89 -10.06
C GLY A 138 -21.79 19.37 -8.99
N GLY A 139 -21.64 20.62 -8.58
CA GLY A 139 -22.45 21.24 -7.52
C GLY A 139 -21.63 21.60 -6.29
N PRO A 140 -22.27 22.21 -5.28
CA PRO A 140 -21.56 22.70 -4.12
C PRO A 140 -21.07 21.56 -3.22
N ALA A 141 -19.98 21.77 -2.50
CA ALA A 141 -19.41 20.81 -1.56
C ALA A 141 -20.35 20.47 -0.39
N SER A 142 -21.32 21.34 -0.09
CA SER A 142 -22.44 21.12 0.82
C SER A 142 -23.66 21.91 0.32
N ILE A 143 -24.85 21.39 0.59
CA ILE A 143 -26.11 22.08 0.30
C ILE A 143 -26.29 23.24 1.28
N ASP A 144 -26.14 22.93 2.57
CA ASP A 144 -26.24 23.93 3.63
C ASP A 144 -24.89 24.64 3.85
N PRO A 145 -24.88 25.97 3.99
CA PRO A 145 -23.68 26.72 4.29
C PRO A 145 -23.20 26.43 5.70
N PHE A 146 -21.89 26.32 5.87
CA PHE A 146 -21.28 26.15 7.18
C PHE A 146 -19.90 26.76 7.26
N SER A 147 -19.48 27.08 8.48
CA SER A 147 -18.09 27.40 8.80
C SER A 147 -17.79 26.88 10.19
N THR A 148 -16.72 26.10 10.32
CA THR A 148 -16.30 25.54 11.61
C THR A 148 -14.78 25.56 11.73
N ARG A 149 -14.31 25.76 12.96
CA ARG A 149 -12.89 25.60 13.30
C ARG A 149 -12.70 24.20 13.85
N VAL A 150 -11.83 23.42 13.22
CA VAL A 150 -11.43 22.10 13.69
C VAL A 150 -10.62 22.25 14.97
N PRO A 151 -11.06 21.71 16.12
CA PRO A 151 -10.30 21.78 17.36
C PRO A 151 -8.96 21.05 17.27
N ALA A 152 -8.00 21.40 18.14
CA ALA A 152 -6.72 20.72 18.19
C ALA A 152 -6.90 19.20 18.46
N GLY A 153 -6.16 18.37 17.74
CA GLY A 153 -6.27 16.90 17.85
C GLY A 153 -7.51 16.29 17.21
N GLN A 154 -8.31 17.08 16.50
CA GLN A 154 -9.52 16.63 15.80
C GLN A 154 -9.35 16.63 14.28
N LEU A 155 -10.24 15.92 13.60
CA LEU A 155 -10.32 15.81 12.15
C LEU A 155 -11.73 16.22 11.69
N PHE A 156 -11.81 16.92 10.56
CA PHE A 156 -13.08 17.15 9.86
C PHE A 156 -13.13 16.21 8.66
N LEU A 157 -14.13 15.34 8.64
CA LEU A 157 -14.21 14.18 7.76
C LEU A 157 -15.44 14.30 6.86
N LEU A 158 -15.25 14.18 5.54
CA LEU A 158 -16.35 14.20 4.56
C LEU A 158 -16.36 12.93 3.74
N GLY A 159 -17.54 12.52 3.28
CA GLY A 159 -17.64 11.50 2.24
C GLY A 159 -17.36 12.10 0.87
N ASP A 160 -16.88 11.26 -0.05
CA ASP A 160 -16.69 11.65 -1.44
C ASP A 160 -18.01 11.69 -2.22
N ASN A 161 -19.05 11.02 -1.74
CA ASN A 161 -20.40 11.18 -2.26
C ASN A 161 -21.16 12.22 -1.41
N ARG A 162 -20.95 13.50 -1.73
CA ARG A 162 -21.40 14.64 -0.91
C ARG A 162 -22.90 14.71 -0.67
N ALA A 163 -23.70 14.22 -1.61
CA ALA A 163 -25.15 14.32 -1.55
C ALA A 163 -25.79 13.34 -0.54
N VAL A 164 -25.13 12.21 -0.26
CA VAL A 164 -25.72 11.13 0.57
C VAL A 164 -24.86 10.77 1.78
N SER A 165 -23.63 11.28 1.85
CA SER A 165 -22.73 10.98 2.95
C SER A 165 -23.18 11.65 4.23
N GLU A 166 -23.54 10.83 5.22
CA GLU A 166 -23.59 11.23 6.63
C GLU A 166 -22.16 11.36 7.15
N ASP A 167 -21.76 12.61 7.40
CA ASP A 167 -20.39 12.98 7.77
C ASP A 167 -20.37 14.24 8.64
N SER A 168 -19.21 14.89 8.77
CA SER A 168 -19.01 15.99 9.74
C SER A 168 -20.03 17.12 9.59
N ARG A 169 -20.63 17.29 8.40
CA ARG A 169 -21.66 18.29 8.13
C ARG A 169 -22.96 18.06 8.93
N LEU A 170 -23.31 16.81 9.21
CA LEU A 170 -24.52 16.48 9.99
C LEU A 170 -24.30 16.60 11.50
N HIS A 171 -23.04 16.64 11.92
CA HIS A 171 -22.63 16.69 13.32
C HIS A 171 -22.19 18.08 13.77
N LEU A 172 -22.43 19.12 12.97
CA LEU A 172 -21.99 20.49 13.25
C LEU A 172 -22.54 21.07 14.57
N SER A 173 -23.71 20.61 15.01
CA SER A 173 -24.32 20.99 16.29
C SER A 173 -23.78 20.22 17.50
N ASP A 174 -22.98 19.18 17.28
CA ASP A 174 -22.40 18.38 18.37
C ASP A 174 -21.32 19.16 19.11
N ALA A 175 -20.96 18.71 20.31
CA ALA A 175 -19.99 19.39 21.18
C ALA A 175 -18.62 19.68 20.54
N GLN A 176 -18.28 18.97 19.46
CA GLN A 176 -16.99 19.10 18.76
C GLN A 176 -17.13 19.72 17.35
N GLY A 177 -18.26 20.35 17.03
CA GLY A 177 -18.46 21.07 15.77
C GLY A 177 -18.31 20.18 14.54
N GLY A 178 -18.83 18.95 14.63
CA GLY A 178 -18.75 17.93 13.59
C GLY A 178 -17.41 17.22 13.46
N SER A 179 -16.44 17.51 14.33
CA SER A 179 -15.11 16.90 14.24
C SER A 179 -14.98 15.59 15.03
N VAL A 180 -14.05 14.75 14.59
CA VAL A 180 -13.77 13.41 15.13
C VAL A 180 -12.34 13.34 15.70
N PRO A 181 -12.13 12.74 16.89
CA PRO A 181 -10.80 12.69 17.48
C PRO A 181 -9.82 11.97 16.57
N ALA A 182 -8.63 12.55 16.35
CA ALA A 182 -7.59 11.87 15.57
C ALA A 182 -7.17 10.54 16.23
N SER A 183 -7.36 10.39 17.55
CA SER A 183 -7.17 9.14 18.29
C SER A 183 -8.16 8.03 17.92
N ASP A 184 -9.29 8.38 17.31
CA ASP A 184 -10.36 7.43 16.94
C ASP A 184 -10.12 6.81 15.56
N VAL A 185 -9.14 7.34 14.82
CA VAL A 185 -8.63 6.73 13.59
C VAL A 185 -7.99 5.38 13.91
N ARG A 186 -8.36 4.36 13.13
CA ARG A 186 -7.86 3.00 13.23
C ARG A 186 -6.86 2.67 12.14
N ALA A 187 -7.09 3.21 10.94
CA ALA A 187 -6.26 2.93 9.78
C ALA A 187 -6.43 3.97 8.67
N ARG A 188 -5.44 4.08 7.78
CA ARG A 188 -5.49 4.82 6.52
C ARG A 188 -5.65 3.86 5.36
N VAL A 189 -6.59 4.13 4.46
CA VAL A 189 -6.84 3.30 3.28
C VAL A 189 -5.82 3.59 2.19
N ASP A 190 -5.06 2.56 1.79
CA ASP A 190 -4.04 2.68 0.73
C ASP A 190 -4.45 1.96 -0.57
N GLY A 191 -5.46 1.10 -0.53
CA GLY A 191 -5.93 0.38 -1.72
C GLY A 191 -7.14 -0.52 -1.50
N VAL A 192 -7.57 -1.16 -2.58
CA VAL A 192 -8.66 -2.14 -2.64
C VAL A 192 -8.05 -3.51 -2.96
N ALA A 193 -8.37 -4.53 -2.16
CA ALA A 193 -7.93 -5.92 -2.34
C ALA A 193 -9.00 -6.82 -2.99
N TRP A 194 -10.26 -6.40 -3.00
CA TRP A 194 -11.37 -7.14 -3.62
C TRP A 194 -12.55 -6.20 -3.88
N PRO A 195 -13.38 -6.38 -4.92
CA PRO A 195 -13.38 -7.45 -5.93
C PRO A 195 -12.20 -7.38 -6.91
N ALA A 196 -11.92 -8.49 -7.62
CA ALA A 196 -10.79 -8.59 -8.56
C ALA A 196 -10.76 -7.47 -9.62
N SER A 197 -11.93 -7.01 -10.08
CA SER A 197 -12.07 -5.92 -11.07
C SER A 197 -11.66 -4.54 -10.54
N ARG A 198 -11.52 -4.39 -9.21
CA ARG A 198 -11.22 -3.12 -8.53
C ARG A 198 -9.92 -3.17 -7.73
N ILE A 199 -9.16 -4.27 -7.83
CA ILE A 199 -7.87 -4.37 -7.13
C ILE A 199 -6.95 -3.25 -7.60
N GLY A 200 -6.42 -2.48 -6.66
CA GLY A 200 -5.53 -1.38 -6.98
C GLY A 200 -5.16 -0.52 -5.78
N LEU A 201 -4.13 0.30 -5.97
CA LEU A 201 -3.78 1.35 -5.03
C LEU A 201 -4.78 2.49 -5.13
N LEU A 202 -5.13 3.08 -4.00
CA LEU A 202 -6.02 4.23 -3.97
C LEU A 202 -5.30 5.47 -4.53
N SER A 203 -5.97 6.17 -5.44
CA SER A 203 -5.46 7.44 -5.97
C SER A 203 -5.37 8.48 -4.86
N ARG A 204 -4.22 9.14 -4.75
CA ARG A 204 -4.01 10.25 -3.82
C ARG A 204 -4.47 11.53 -4.49
N THR A 205 -5.17 12.38 -3.75
CA THR A 205 -5.56 13.71 -4.24
C THR A 205 -4.48 14.74 -3.91
N SER A 206 -4.20 15.62 -4.86
CA SER A 206 -3.37 16.81 -4.67
C SER A 206 -4.18 18.04 -4.23
N ALA A 207 -5.51 17.92 -4.10
CA ALA A 207 -6.44 19.03 -3.86
C ALA A 207 -6.05 19.92 -2.67
N PHE A 208 -5.48 19.32 -1.63
CA PHE A 208 -5.11 20.01 -0.39
C PHE A 208 -3.67 20.57 -0.40
N GLY A 209 -2.92 20.40 -1.49
CA GLY A 209 -1.56 20.94 -1.61
C GLY A 209 -1.49 22.47 -1.59
N VAL A 210 -2.60 23.15 -1.84
CA VAL A 210 -2.73 24.61 -1.79
C VAL A 210 -2.82 25.18 -0.37
N VAL A 211 -3.09 24.33 0.63
CA VAL A 211 -3.23 24.73 2.04
C VAL A 211 -1.86 24.61 2.74
N PRO A 212 -1.40 25.63 3.50
CA PRO A 212 -0.18 25.52 4.30
C PRO A 212 -0.20 24.31 5.24
N GLY A 213 0.93 23.61 5.36
CA GLY A 213 1.01 22.29 6.01
C GLY A 213 0.64 21.13 5.08
N GLY A 214 0.18 21.42 3.86
CA GLY A 214 0.04 20.48 2.75
C GLY A 214 -1.07 19.43 2.91
N GLY A 215 -1.10 18.55 1.91
CA GLY A 215 -1.81 17.28 1.94
C GLY A 215 -0.86 16.12 2.21
N SER A 216 -1.40 14.90 2.25
CA SER A 216 -0.67 13.74 2.74
C SER A 216 0.68 13.46 2.03
N PRO A 217 1.81 13.33 2.77
CA PRO A 217 3.18 13.50 2.25
C PRO A 217 3.74 12.31 1.43
N GLY A 218 2.93 11.30 1.11
CA GLY A 218 3.39 10.19 0.28
C GLY A 218 2.36 9.07 0.12
N ARG A 219 2.66 8.11 -0.76
CA ARG A 219 1.95 6.82 -0.79
C ARG A 219 2.37 6.02 0.45
N GLY A 220 1.42 5.33 1.08
CA GLY A 220 1.74 4.34 2.10
C GLY A 220 2.66 3.22 1.57
N PRO A 221 3.17 2.35 2.44
CA PRO A 221 4.17 1.36 2.07
C PRO A 221 3.64 0.27 1.12
N LEU A 222 2.33 0.22 0.86
CA LEU A 222 1.69 -0.83 0.05
C LEU A 222 2.38 -1.02 -1.31
N GLY A 223 2.70 0.06 -2.03
CA GLY A 223 3.37 -0.04 -3.33
C GLY A 223 4.77 -0.67 -3.23
N LEU A 224 5.55 -0.27 -2.22
CA LEU A 224 6.88 -0.83 -1.97
C LEU A 224 6.82 -2.31 -1.55
N LEU A 225 5.82 -2.67 -0.74
CA LEU A 225 5.59 -4.04 -0.32
C LEU A 225 5.24 -4.93 -1.52
N LEU A 226 4.36 -4.46 -2.42
CA LEU A 226 4.02 -5.18 -3.64
C LEU A 226 5.25 -5.38 -4.54
N ILE A 227 6.11 -4.35 -4.68
CA ILE A 227 7.37 -4.46 -5.43
C ILE A 227 8.29 -5.50 -4.79
N ALA A 228 8.46 -5.47 -3.47
CA ALA A 228 9.30 -6.43 -2.75
C ALA A 228 8.78 -7.88 -2.89
N ILE A 229 7.47 -8.08 -2.78
CA ILE A 229 6.82 -9.39 -2.98
C ILE A 229 7.08 -9.88 -4.41
N ALA A 230 6.83 -9.04 -5.42
CA ALA A 230 7.02 -9.40 -6.83
C ALA A 230 8.49 -9.72 -7.15
N ALA A 231 9.42 -8.87 -6.70
CA ALA A 231 10.86 -9.11 -6.84
C ALA A 231 11.28 -10.41 -6.16
N GLY A 232 10.73 -10.69 -4.98
CA GLY A 232 10.94 -11.95 -4.26
C GLY A 232 10.52 -13.17 -5.08
N VAL A 233 9.31 -13.15 -5.64
CA VAL A 233 8.80 -14.23 -6.51
C VAL A 233 9.68 -14.41 -7.73
N VAL A 234 10.07 -13.33 -8.41
CA VAL A 234 10.93 -13.39 -9.60
C VAL A 234 12.28 -14.03 -9.29
N LEU A 235 12.90 -13.67 -8.17
CA LEU A 235 14.18 -14.25 -7.74
C LEU A 235 14.06 -15.73 -7.37
N ILE A 236 12.99 -16.14 -6.70
CA ILE A 236 12.72 -17.55 -6.36
C ILE A 236 12.57 -18.37 -7.64
N LEU A 237 11.71 -17.93 -8.57
CA LEU A 237 11.44 -18.65 -9.81
C LEU A 237 12.67 -18.69 -10.73
N GLY A 238 13.36 -17.55 -10.89
CA GLY A 238 14.57 -17.46 -11.70
C GLY A 238 15.72 -18.31 -11.13
N GLY A 239 15.89 -18.30 -9.81
CA GLY A 239 16.86 -19.15 -9.13
C GLY A 239 16.55 -20.63 -9.29
N ALA A 240 15.28 -21.04 -9.11
CA ALA A 240 14.85 -22.43 -9.27
C ALA A 240 14.95 -22.94 -10.72
N ALA A 241 14.71 -22.07 -11.70
CA ALA A 241 14.83 -22.41 -13.13
C ALA A 241 16.27 -22.46 -13.65
N TYR A 242 17.26 -22.00 -12.87
CA TYR A 242 18.66 -21.91 -13.30
C TYR A 242 19.23 -23.25 -13.78
N ASP A 243 19.07 -24.32 -13.00
CA ASP A 243 19.64 -25.64 -13.32
C ASP A 243 19.02 -26.27 -14.59
N PRO A 244 17.68 -26.31 -14.75
CA PRO A 244 17.04 -26.76 -16.00
C PRO A 244 17.52 -25.98 -17.23
N VAL A 245 17.59 -24.65 -17.14
CA VAL A 245 17.95 -23.78 -18.27
C VAL A 245 19.44 -23.92 -18.62
N ALA A 246 20.32 -23.96 -17.62
CA ALA A 246 21.75 -24.16 -17.84
C ALA A 246 22.05 -25.53 -18.49
N LYS A 247 21.29 -26.58 -18.13
CA LYS A 247 21.39 -27.90 -18.78
C LYS A 247 20.92 -27.88 -20.24
N LEU A 248 19.86 -27.14 -20.56
CA LEU A 248 19.36 -27.01 -21.93
C LEU A 248 20.33 -26.24 -22.82
N LEU A 249 20.92 -25.16 -22.31
CA LEU A 249 21.87 -24.31 -23.06
C LEU A 249 23.19 -25.02 -23.36
N ARG A 250 23.66 -25.93 -22.50
CA ARG A 250 24.87 -26.74 -22.74
C ARG A 250 24.67 -27.90 -23.74
N ARG A 251 23.43 -28.18 -24.13
CA ARG A 251 23.09 -29.25 -25.10
C ARG A 251 22.96 -28.75 -26.55
N ARG A 252 23.06 -27.44 -26.77
CA ARG A 252 23.17 -26.81 -28.09
C ARG A 252 24.62 -26.48 -28.37
#